data_AF-A0A3M1ZBQ7-F1
#
_entry.id   AF-A0A3M1ZBQ7-F1
#
_cell.length_a   1.000
_cell.length_b   1.000
_cell.length_c   1.000
_cell.angle_alpha   90.00
_cell.angle_beta   90.00
_cell.angle_gamma   90.00
#
_symmetry.space_group_name_H-M   'P 1'
#
loop_
_entity.id
_entity.type
_entity.pdbx_description
1 polymer ?
#
loop_
_entity_poly.entity_id
_entity_poly.type
_entity_poly.pdbx_seq_one_letter_code
_entity_poly.pdbx_strand_id
1 'polypeptide(L)'
;MRIFISYSRRNKTFADRIAQELRARGADVFIDYQRLDAGNFVAQLGKEVQSREVFLLIVSPHSLRSRWVQAEVNFAFMDADKTIIPLLLEDPSPEDYAHIFPVASMEMVDARRWWQDGDISEALKKLERLLNLQPPAQPVDIAPPPV
;
A
#
# COMPACT_ATOMS: atom_id res chain seq x y z
N MET A 1 2.95 -1.25 -15.28
CA MET A 1 3.14 -1.73 -13.89
C MET A 1 1.78 -2.00 -13.28
N ARG A 2 1.57 -3.20 -12.73
CA ARG A 2 0.34 -3.53 -11.99
C ARG A 2 0.63 -3.61 -10.50
N ILE A 3 -0.07 -2.78 -9.73
CA ILE A 3 0.15 -2.58 -8.29
C ILE A 3 -1.09 -3.03 -7.52
N PHE A 4 -0.87 -3.83 -6.49
CA PHE A 4 -1.86 -4.13 -5.46
C PHE A 4 -1.54 -3.27 -4.23
N ILE A 5 -2.52 -2.51 -3.72
CA ILE A 5 -2.34 -1.73 -2.48
C ILE A 5 -3.06 -2.43 -1.34
N SER A 6 -2.31 -2.89 -0.34
CA SER A 6 -2.85 -3.44 0.92
C SER A 6 -2.92 -2.36 2.00
N TYR A 7 -4.07 -2.21 2.66
CA TYR A 7 -4.30 -1.18 3.67
C TYR A 7 -5.37 -1.58 4.68
N SER A 8 -5.39 -0.89 5.82
CA SER A 8 -6.52 -0.95 6.76
C SER A 8 -7.67 -0.07 6.29
N ARG A 9 -8.93 -0.49 6.45
CA ARG A 9 -10.13 0.34 6.21
C ARG A 9 -10.03 1.74 6.84
N ARG A 10 -9.36 1.85 8.00
CA ARG A 10 -9.15 3.12 8.72
C ARG A 10 -8.23 4.10 7.99
N ASN A 11 -7.37 3.60 7.11
CA ASN A 11 -6.45 4.40 6.31
C ASN A 11 -6.94 4.57 4.86
N LYS A 12 -8.24 4.34 4.58
CA LYS A 12 -8.79 4.39 3.22
C LYS A 12 -8.53 5.72 2.52
N THR A 13 -8.69 6.85 3.19
CA THR A 13 -8.47 8.18 2.60
C THR A 13 -7.05 8.33 2.06
N PHE A 14 -6.04 7.93 2.83
CA PHE A 14 -4.65 7.94 2.40
C PHE A 14 -4.40 6.92 1.27
N ALA A 15 -4.98 5.72 1.39
CA ALA A 15 -4.82 4.68 0.38
C ALA A 15 -5.40 5.11 -0.98
N ASP A 16 -6.59 5.74 -0.99
CA ASP A 16 -7.21 6.29 -2.19
C ASP A 16 -6.37 7.41 -2.80
N ARG A 17 -5.76 8.28 -1.95
CA ARG A 17 -4.81 9.30 -2.40
C ARG A 17 -3.63 8.69 -3.14
N ILE A 18 -2.96 7.70 -2.54
CA ILE A 18 -1.82 7.01 -3.17
C ILE A 18 -2.23 6.31 -4.46
N ALA A 19 -3.40 5.66 -4.48
CA ALA A 19 -3.90 5.00 -5.68
C ALA A 19 -4.11 5.98 -6.84
N GLN A 20 -4.67 7.16 -6.57
CA GLN A 20 -4.86 8.19 -7.60
C GLN A 20 -3.52 8.71 -8.13
N GLU A 21 -2.56 8.98 -7.25
CA GLU A 21 -1.21 9.43 -7.63
C GLU A 21 -0.47 8.41 -8.49
N LEU A 22 -0.54 7.13 -8.13
CA LEU A 22 0.09 6.06 -8.90
C LEU A 22 -0.59 5.86 -10.26
N ARG A 23 -1.93 5.96 -10.32
CA ARG A 23 -2.69 5.91 -11.58
C ARG A 23 -2.34 7.08 -12.51
N ALA A 24 -2.19 8.29 -11.96
CA ALA A 24 -1.78 9.46 -12.73
C ALA A 24 -0.37 9.30 -13.36
N ARG A 25 0.44 8.39 -12.81
CA ARG A 25 1.78 8.01 -13.31
C ARG A 25 1.75 6.77 -14.21
N GLY A 26 0.57 6.36 -14.68
CA GLY A 26 0.39 5.25 -15.61
C GLY A 26 0.39 3.85 -14.98
N ALA A 27 0.30 3.74 -13.64
CA ALA A 27 0.16 2.43 -13.00
C ALA A 27 -1.30 1.93 -13.03
N ASP A 28 -1.47 0.63 -13.25
CA ASP A 28 -2.74 -0.07 -12.99
C ASP A 28 -2.78 -0.42 -11.50
N VAL A 29 -3.68 0.23 -10.76
CA VAL A 29 -3.80 0.08 -9.30
C VAL A 29 -5.10 -0.61 -8.91
N PHE A 30 -4.97 -1.69 -8.14
CA PHE A 30 -6.07 -2.39 -7.47
C PHE A 30 -6.03 -2.14 -5.96
N ILE A 31 -7.16 -1.68 -5.42
CA ILE A 31 -7.29 -1.19 -4.04
C ILE A 31 -8.68 -1.44 -3.41
N ASP A 32 -9.74 -1.64 -4.20
CA ASP A 32 -11.11 -1.78 -3.66
C ASP A 32 -11.50 -3.22 -3.27
N TYR A 33 -10.52 -4.07 -2.95
CA TYR A 33 -10.73 -5.47 -2.59
C TYR A 33 -11.56 -5.66 -1.32
N GLN A 34 -11.58 -4.67 -0.40
CA GLN A 34 -12.34 -4.74 0.84
C GLN A 34 -13.86 -4.73 0.67
N ARG A 35 -14.36 -4.51 -0.56
CA ARG A 35 -15.78 -4.62 -0.93
C ARG A 35 -16.16 -6.03 -1.42
N LEU A 36 -15.19 -6.92 -1.62
CA LEU A 36 -15.45 -8.31 -2.02
C LEU A 36 -16.13 -9.08 -0.87
N ASP A 37 -17.16 -9.85 -1.19
CA ASP A 37 -17.88 -10.68 -0.22
C ASP A 37 -16.96 -11.74 0.41
N ALA A 38 -17.12 -11.93 1.73
CA ALA A 38 -16.26 -12.80 2.54
C ALA A 38 -16.18 -14.27 2.05
N GLY A 39 -17.20 -14.75 1.34
CA GLY A 39 -17.33 -16.15 0.92
C GLY A 39 -16.36 -16.59 -0.18
N ASN A 40 -15.85 -15.68 -1.02
CA ASN A 40 -14.90 -15.99 -2.10
C ASN A 40 -13.64 -15.10 -2.08
N PHE A 41 -13.50 -14.35 -0.98
CA PHE A 41 -12.51 -13.29 -0.80
C PHE A 41 -11.09 -13.81 -0.97
N VAL A 42 -10.71 -14.89 -0.27
CA VAL A 42 -9.32 -15.38 -0.25
C VAL A 42 -8.85 -15.86 -1.62
N ALA A 43 -9.71 -16.57 -2.36
CA ALA A 43 -9.34 -17.11 -3.68
C ALA A 43 -9.25 -16.02 -4.75
N GLN A 44 -10.17 -15.06 -4.74
CA GLN A 44 -10.17 -13.96 -5.70
C GLN A 44 -9.05 -12.96 -5.41
N LEU A 45 -8.83 -12.65 -4.13
CA LEU A 45 -7.75 -11.80 -3.67
C LEU A 45 -6.37 -12.43 -3.94
N GLY A 46 -6.21 -13.72 -3.68
CA GLY A 46 -4.97 -14.45 -3.98
C GLY A 46 -4.61 -14.38 -5.47
N LYS A 47 -5.60 -14.49 -6.37
CA LYS A 47 -5.38 -14.32 -7.82
C LYS A 47 -4.94 -12.91 -8.18
N GLU A 48 -5.58 -11.88 -7.61
CA GLU A 48 -5.19 -10.49 -7.85
C GLU A 48 -3.78 -10.20 -7.33
N VAL A 49 -3.46 -10.65 -6.11
CA VAL A 49 -2.11 -10.51 -5.53
C VAL A 49 -1.07 -11.25 -6.37
N GLN A 50 -1.34 -12.49 -6.78
CA GLN A 50 -0.43 -13.28 -7.62
C GLN A 50 -0.22 -12.68 -9.01
N SER A 51 -1.30 -12.18 -9.63
CA SER A 51 -1.23 -11.66 -10.99
C SER A 51 -0.48 -10.34 -11.12
N ARG A 52 -0.25 -9.60 -10.03
CA ARG A 52 0.35 -8.26 -10.02
C ARG A 52 1.84 -8.31 -9.67
N GLU A 53 2.61 -7.39 -10.21
CA GLU A 53 4.08 -7.33 -10.05
C GLU A 53 4.49 -6.74 -8.69
N VAL A 54 3.69 -5.79 -8.19
CA VAL A 54 4.00 -4.99 -7.02
C VAL A 54 2.92 -5.14 -5.96
N PHE A 55 3.35 -5.38 -4.72
CA PHE A 55 2.52 -5.35 -3.52
C PHE A 55 2.95 -4.16 -2.64
N LEU A 56 2.15 -3.09 -2.63
CA LEU A 56 2.37 -1.91 -1.81
C LEU A 56 1.57 -2.04 -0.51
N LEU A 57 2.26 -2.21 0.61
CA LEU A 57 1.65 -2.33 1.93
C LEU A 57 1.65 -0.97 2.64
N ILE A 58 0.48 -0.41 2.94
CA ILE A 58 0.37 0.75 3.83
C ILE A 58 0.54 0.27 5.27
N VAL A 59 1.64 0.65 5.89
CA VAL A 59 2.04 0.24 7.24
C VAL A 59 1.47 1.22 8.27
N SER A 60 0.65 0.69 9.16
CA SER A 60 0.09 1.36 10.35
C SER A 60 -0.21 0.28 11.42
N PRO A 61 -0.37 0.64 12.71
CA PRO A 61 -0.82 -0.32 13.73
C PRO A 61 -2.09 -1.06 13.30
N HIS A 62 -2.99 -0.37 12.61
CA HIS A 62 -4.27 -0.93 12.16
C HIS A 62 -4.15 -1.87 10.97
N SER A 63 -3.16 -1.68 10.08
CA SER A 63 -2.93 -2.62 8.99
C SER A 63 -2.24 -3.87 9.51
N LEU A 64 -1.24 -3.76 10.38
CA LEU A 64 -0.51 -4.93 10.90
C LEU A 64 -1.35 -5.85 11.80
N ARG A 65 -2.32 -5.29 12.55
CA ARG A 65 -3.29 -6.06 13.35
C ARG A 65 -4.44 -6.65 12.52
N SER A 66 -4.58 -6.26 11.26
CA SER A 66 -5.66 -6.77 10.41
C SER A 66 -5.35 -8.20 9.98
N ARG A 67 -6.23 -9.14 10.37
CA ARG A 67 -6.16 -10.54 9.94
C ARG A 67 -6.07 -10.69 8.41
N TRP A 68 -6.67 -9.75 7.67
CA TRP A 68 -6.65 -9.74 6.22
C TRP A 68 -5.28 -9.36 5.66
N VAL A 69 -4.66 -8.33 6.22
CA VAL A 69 -3.31 -7.90 5.83
C VAL A 69 -2.29 -8.99 6.16
N GLN A 70 -2.43 -9.65 7.31
CA GLN A 70 -1.54 -10.77 7.68
C GLN A 70 -1.60 -11.92 6.67
N ALA A 71 -2.79 -12.28 6.18
CA ALA A 71 -2.93 -13.32 5.17
C ALA A 71 -2.31 -12.90 3.82
N GLU A 72 -2.59 -11.68 3.37
CA GLU A 72 -2.07 -11.11 2.11
C GLU A 72 -0.56 -11.01 2.10
N VAL A 73 0.02 -10.53 3.20
CA VAL A 73 1.45 -10.38 3.36
C VAL A 73 2.14 -11.74 3.27
N ASN A 74 1.63 -12.76 3.95
CA ASN A 74 2.19 -14.12 3.86
C ASN A 74 2.14 -14.66 2.43
N PHE A 75 1.04 -14.45 1.69
CA PHE A 75 0.96 -14.86 0.28
C PHE A 75 1.94 -14.10 -0.62
N ALA A 76 2.08 -12.78 -0.43
CA ALA A 76 3.03 -11.97 -1.19
C ALA A 76 4.48 -12.41 -0.95
N PHE A 77 4.85 -12.73 0.30
CA PHE A 77 6.20 -13.21 0.64
C PHE A 77 6.52 -14.61 0.14
N MET A 78 5.51 -15.43 -0.20
CA MET A 78 5.73 -16.75 -0.80
C MET A 78 6.08 -16.67 -2.30
N ASP A 79 5.86 -15.53 -2.94
CA ASP A 79 6.13 -15.29 -4.35
C ASP A 79 7.44 -14.49 -4.47
N ALA A 80 8.55 -15.18 -4.76
CA ALA A 80 9.90 -14.60 -4.75
C ALA A 80 10.12 -13.51 -5.81
N ASP A 81 9.27 -13.47 -6.85
CA ASP A 81 9.33 -12.47 -7.92
C ASP A 81 8.49 -11.22 -7.61
N LYS A 82 7.78 -11.21 -6.46
CA LYS A 82 6.92 -10.10 -6.03
C LYS A 82 7.75 -8.96 -5.46
N THR A 83 7.57 -7.76 -6.01
CA THR A 83 8.14 -6.55 -5.39
C THR A 83 7.23 -6.09 -4.25
N ILE A 84 7.69 -6.25 -3.01
CA ILE A 84 6.97 -5.79 -1.81
C ILE A 84 7.54 -4.42 -1.40
N ILE A 85 6.68 -3.43 -1.25
CA ILE A 85 7.07 -2.08 -0.80
C ILE A 85 6.25 -1.71 0.44
N PRO A 86 6.90 -1.53 1.61
CA PRO A 86 6.22 -0.99 2.79
C PRO A 86 6.19 0.55 2.72
N LEU A 87 4.99 1.11 2.84
CA LEU A 87 4.72 2.55 2.89
C LEU A 87 4.27 2.92 4.30
N LEU A 88 5.19 3.48 5.10
CA LEU A 88 4.99 3.82 6.50
C LEU A 88 4.10 5.06 6.64
N LEU A 89 2.87 4.86 7.11
CA LEU A 89 1.91 5.92 7.37
C LEU A 89 1.87 6.30 8.86
N GLU A 90 1.99 5.32 9.75
CA GLU A 90 1.97 5.49 11.21
C GLU A 90 2.96 4.52 11.83
N ASP A 91 3.74 4.96 12.82
CA ASP A 91 4.71 4.12 13.53
C ASP A 91 4.01 3.00 14.32
N PRO A 92 4.22 1.72 13.95
CA PRO A 92 3.70 0.61 14.72
C PRO A 92 4.56 0.36 15.96
N SER A 93 3.93 -0.16 17.00
CA SER A 93 4.63 -0.67 18.17
C SER A 93 5.39 -1.97 17.84
N PRO A 94 6.40 -2.36 18.62
CA PRO A 94 7.08 -3.66 18.43
C PRO A 94 6.12 -4.86 18.42
N GLU A 95 5.04 -4.79 19.20
CA GLU A 95 4.00 -5.83 19.26
C GLU A 95 3.24 -5.97 17.94
N ASP A 96 3.06 -4.88 17.19
CA ASP A 96 2.36 -4.89 15.91
C ASP A 96 3.11 -5.69 14.84
N TYR A 97 4.43 -5.73 14.93
CA TYR A 97 5.29 -6.47 14.00
C TYR A 97 5.38 -7.97 14.29
N ALA A 98 4.86 -8.44 15.43
CA ALA A 98 5.03 -9.83 15.88
C ALA A 98 4.57 -10.86 14.83
N HIS A 99 3.60 -10.52 13.99
CA HIS A 99 3.03 -11.39 12.96
C HIS A 99 3.54 -11.12 11.54
N ILE A 100 4.32 -10.07 11.34
CA ILE A 100 4.78 -9.58 10.04
C ILE A 100 6.28 -9.21 10.14
N PHE A 101 7.06 -10.11 10.74
CA PHE A 101 8.49 -9.91 11.02
C PHE A 101 9.34 -9.55 9.79
N PRO A 102 9.13 -10.14 8.59
CA PRO A 102 9.92 -9.78 7.42
C PRO A 102 9.80 -8.30 7.05
N VAL A 103 8.61 -7.71 7.14
CA VAL A 103 8.39 -6.28 6.81
C VAL A 103 9.14 -5.36 7.75
N ALA A 104 9.28 -5.72 9.03
CA ALA A 104 10.00 -4.92 10.01
C ALA A 104 11.49 -4.72 9.62
N SER A 105 12.06 -5.65 8.85
CA SER A 105 13.44 -5.60 8.37
C SER A 105 13.62 -4.93 7.01
N MET A 106 12.51 -4.59 6.33
CA MET A 106 12.55 -3.97 5.01
C MET A 106 12.77 -2.47 5.09
N GLU A 107 13.39 -1.90 4.06
CA GLU A 107 13.40 -0.46 3.89
C GLU A 107 11.98 0.05 3.63
N MET A 108 11.52 0.97 4.47
CA MET A 108 10.20 1.58 4.33
C MET A 108 10.28 2.90 3.55
N VAL A 109 9.22 3.18 2.79
CA VAL A 109 8.95 4.50 2.24
C VAL A 109 8.20 5.30 3.30
N ASP A 110 8.76 6.41 3.76
CA ASP A 110 8.14 7.25 4.79
C ASP A 110 7.07 8.15 4.18
N ALA A 111 5.83 8.02 4.67
CA ALA A 111 4.69 8.85 4.33
C ALA A 111 3.99 9.45 5.56
N ARG A 112 4.62 9.43 6.74
CA ARG A 112 4.03 9.92 8.00
C ARG A 112 3.70 11.41 7.96
N ARG A 113 4.40 12.17 7.10
CA ARG A 113 4.15 13.61 6.88
C ARG A 113 2.71 13.90 6.42
N TRP A 114 2.03 12.91 5.83
CA TRP A 114 0.60 12.98 5.53
C TRP A 114 -0.25 13.50 6.71
N TRP A 115 0.04 13.06 7.93
CA TRP A 115 -0.73 13.47 9.11
C TRP A 115 -0.45 14.90 9.59
N GLN A 116 0.60 15.53 9.09
CA GLN A 116 0.99 16.90 9.49
C GLN A 116 0.35 17.94 8.57
N ASP A 117 0.50 17.76 7.26
CA ASP A 117 0.12 18.75 6.25
C ASP A 117 -0.47 18.11 4.98
N GLY A 118 -0.69 16.79 4.96
CA GLY A 118 -1.14 16.06 3.78
C GLY A 118 -0.05 15.87 2.72
N ASP A 119 1.20 16.27 2.98
CA ASP A 119 2.29 16.13 2.01
C ASP A 119 2.76 14.67 1.89
N ILE A 120 2.82 14.21 0.65
CA ILE A 120 3.29 12.87 0.26
C ILE A 120 4.39 12.94 -0.80
N SER A 121 4.93 14.13 -1.08
CA SER A 121 5.84 14.38 -2.21
C SER A 121 7.12 13.54 -2.13
N GLU A 122 7.72 13.42 -0.95
CA GLU A 122 8.93 12.61 -0.76
C GLU A 122 8.64 11.11 -0.86
N ALA A 123 7.50 10.66 -0.33
CA ALA A 123 7.04 9.29 -0.48
C ALA A 123 6.83 8.94 -1.97
N LEU A 124 6.16 9.83 -2.71
CA LEU A 124 5.92 9.67 -4.15
C LEU A 124 7.22 9.65 -4.95
N LYS A 125 8.16 10.57 -4.70
CA LYS A 125 9.48 10.54 -5.37
C LYS A 125 10.22 9.24 -5.13
N LYS A 126 10.13 8.69 -3.92
CA LYS A 126 10.75 7.40 -3.59
C LYS A 126 10.04 6.24 -4.31
N LEU A 127 8.71 6.23 -4.34
CA LEU A 127 7.93 5.25 -5.09
C LEU A 127 8.22 5.33 -6.60
N GLU A 128 8.31 6.52 -7.18
CA GLU A 128 8.68 6.74 -8.58
C GLU A 128 10.02 6.08 -8.92
N ARG A 129 11.03 6.27 -8.05
CA ARG A 129 12.35 5.65 -8.23
C ARG A 129 12.32 4.13 -8.11
N LEU A 130 11.66 3.61 -7.07
CA LEU A 130 11.58 2.17 -6.81
C LEU A 130 10.79 1.44 -7.90
N LEU A 131 9.77 2.10 -8.45
CA LEU A 131 8.87 1.54 -9.45
C LEU A 131 9.21 1.97 -10.87
N ASN A 132 10.28 2.74 -11.07
CA ASN A 132 10.65 3.32 -12.37
C ASN A 132 9.44 4.00 -13.08
N LEU A 133 8.62 4.72 -12.31
CA LEU A 133 7.47 5.47 -12.81
C LEU A 133 7.89 6.89 -13.17
N GLN A 134 7.27 7.46 -14.20
CA GLN A 134 7.48 8.85 -14.56
C GLN A 134 6.51 9.75 -13.80
N PRO A 135 6.93 10.96 -13.38
CA PRO A 135 6.02 11.96 -12.82
C PRO A 135 4.86 12.25 -13.79
N PRO A 136 3.67 12.58 -13.27
CA PRO A 136 2.52 12.84 -14.13
C PRO A 136 2.76 14.13 -14.95
N ALA A 137 2.22 14.17 -16.16
CA ALA A 137 2.35 15.33 -17.06
C ALA A 137 1.67 16.59 -16.52
N GLN A 138 0.71 16.44 -15.61
CA GLN A 138 0.05 17.53 -14.89
C GLN A 138 -0.04 17.16 -13.40
N PRO A 139 0.05 18.14 -12.48
CA PRO A 139 -0.20 17.89 -11.06
C PRO A 139 -1.56 17.22 -10.86
N VAL A 140 -1.61 16.24 -9.97
CA VAL A 140 -2.88 15.61 -9.62
C VAL A 140 -3.64 16.60 -8.74
N ASP A 141 -4.69 17.20 -9.30
CA ASP A 141 -5.56 18.11 -8.56
C ASP A 141 -6.51 17.29 -7.68
N ILE A 142 -6.24 17.27 -6.38
CA ILE A 142 -7.00 16.47 -5.44
C ILE A 142 -7.26 17.28 -4.19
N ALA A 143 -8.51 17.20 -3.72
CA ALA A 143 -8.95 17.83 -2.50
C ALA A 143 -8.01 17.47 -1.33
N PRO A 144 -7.69 18.43 -0.46
CA PRO A 144 -6.90 18.16 0.74
C PRO A 144 -7.61 17.13 1.62
N PRO A 145 -6.87 16.40 2.48
CA PRO A 145 -7.48 15.50 3.43
C PRO A 145 -8.55 16.23 4.25
N PRO A 146 -9.68 15.57 4.59
CA PRO A 146 -10.58 16.11 5.59
C PRO A 146 -9.79 16.28 6.90
N VAL A 147 -9.74 17.52 7.39
CA VAL A 147 -9.26 17.88 8.73
C VAL A 147 -10.04 17.15 9.82
#